data_AF-A0A9P7I7G0-F1
#
_entry.id   AF-A0A9P7I7G0-F1
#
_cell.length_a   1.000
_cell.length_b   1.000
_cell.length_c   1.000
_cell.angle_alpha   90.00
_cell.angle_beta   90.00
_cell.angle_gamma   90.00
#
_symmetry.space_group_name_H-M   'P 1'
#
loop_
_entity.id
_entity.type
_entity.pdbx_description
1 polymer ?
#
loop_
_entity_poly.entity_id
_entity_poly.type
_entity_poly.pdbx_seq_one_letter_code
_entity_poly.pdbx_strand_id
1 'polypeptide(L)'
;MDFSCHVRINNESSEDLLLEDSGLESGDWPLRQPLNVIEAGTQQTIYLAQPSWGGSKAWVTYEARYGQGWRNFTLEFECPAMPLSKNHVKVKDCSRVFDIDVTDVQERGSPLTANVTIRMDSKKSIATKNDDIRANYDIGVGVSFPTKMDIKFPVHESIVVAAFIESDMTFPRGTVYNNINDKQWEFFRGVVWNDDPSCLLFEDVTEDNRMFGLGVEWLNAFKFGDEKCMTKRSHMGDLQFFHGMGSVMGEKPQKTHKNILTWMEVMYKLACGDQGISEDDTLDDVLPGFFTEETVPSKSDSLRDLILATTPKYKDANIRKRAFGICLHMISDSYALGHTQRRLRNPSDLIERDTAGYIRFRPDTYGDWGSILCFHTYNDQDGDRHSHYDDKDGEQDPAPRDVTTFNEMIGPRNAIQGCTEMINLFIKKTPWKEGVKKFLEEEIFVLDRDVKPSDHFTDESVVSYVYAQRDEEVEYQAGLERKLASLEEGELTMQKKCDGKSRVVSVLAMICLFISAIFFTFFTMRIHGLMY
;
A
#
# COMPACT_ATOMS: atom_id res chain seq x y z
N MET A 1 -5.60 -33.45 -23.36
CA MET A 1 -6.96 -33.62 -22.79
C MET A 1 -7.13 -32.47 -21.83
N ASP A 2 -8.31 -31.88 -21.75
CA ASP A 2 -8.58 -30.77 -20.85
C ASP A 2 -8.99 -31.34 -19.48
N PHE A 3 -8.12 -31.22 -18.47
CA PHE A 3 -8.38 -31.63 -17.09
C PHE A 3 -8.67 -30.43 -16.18
N SER A 4 -9.28 -29.37 -16.70
CA SER A 4 -9.76 -28.24 -15.90
C SER A 4 -10.96 -28.59 -15.01
N CYS A 5 -11.29 -27.69 -14.08
CA CYS A 5 -12.48 -27.78 -13.23
C CYS A 5 -13.40 -26.57 -13.43
N HIS A 6 -14.69 -26.83 -13.67
CA HIS A 6 -15.76 -25.84 -13.69
C HIS A 6 -16.75 -26.14 -12.57
N VAL A 7 -16.64 -25.42 -11.46
CA VAL A 7 -17.54 -25.57 -10.31
C VAL A 7 -18.51 -24.39 -10.29
N ARG A 8 -19.75 -24.64 -10.68
CA ARG A 8 -20.82 -23.63 -10.72
C ARG A 8 -21.37 -23.43 -9.32
N ILE A 9 -21.21 -22.22 -8.78
CA ILE A 9 -21.75 -21.83 -7.48
C ILE A 9 -23.07 -21.08 -7.71
N ASN A 10 -24.11 -21.50 -7.00
CA ASN A 10 -25.41 -20.84 -6.91
C ASN A 10 -25.56 -20.32 -5.47
N ASN A 11 -25.39 -19.00 -5.27
CA ASN A 11 -25.50 -18.37 -3.96
C ASN A 11 -26.96 -17.98 -3.70
N GLU A 12 -27.72 -18.88 -3.08
CA GLU A 12 -29.12 -18.67 -2.66
C GLU A 12 -29.24 -17.96 -1.29
N SER A 13 -28.12 -17.48 -0.72
CA SER A 13 -28.13 -16.71 0.52
C SER A 13 -28.41 -15.21 0.29
N SER A 14 -28.71 -14.48 1.38
CA SER A 14 -28.89 -13.02 1.34
C SER A 14 -27.58 -12.22 1.38
N GLU A 15 -26.45 -12.89 1.56
CA GLU A 15 -25.14 -12.27 1.76
C GLU A 15 -24.20 -12.60 0.60
N ASP A 16 -23.20 -11.76 0.34
CA ASP A 16 -22.10 -12.14 -0.54
C ASP A 16 -21.22 -13.18 0.15
N LEU A 17 -20.64 -14.06 -0.66
CA LEU A 17 -19.57 -14.94 -0.23
C LEU A 17 -18.26 -14.26 -0.64
N LEU A 18 -17.49 -13.81 0.34
CA LEU A 18 -16.20 -13.16 0.15
C LEU A 18 -15.11 -14.23 0.24
N LEU A 19 -14.17 -14.25 -0.68
CA LEU A 19 -13.04 -15.17 -0.62
C LEU A 19 -12.15 -14.81 0.58
N GLU A 20 -11.90 -15.79 1.44
CA GLU A 20 -11.05 -15.67 2.62
C GLU A 20 -9.63 -16.20 2.33
N ASP A 21 -9.54 -17.35 1.68
CA ASP A 21 -8.28 -17.99 1.29
C ASP A 21 -8.48 -18.94 0.11
N SER A 22 -7.41 -19.32 -0.57
CA SER A 22 -7.41 -20.35 -1.60
C SER A 22 -6.05 -21.03 -1.71
N GLY A 23 -6.02 -22.25 -2.24
CA GLY A 23 -4.78 -22.97 -2.48
C GLY A 23 -4.83 -23.85 -3.71
N LEU A 24 -3.68 -23.94 -4.37
CA LEU A 24 -3.48 -24.66 -5.62
C LEU A 24 -2.53 -25.83 -5.37
N GLU A 25 -2.97 -27.07 -5.61
CA GLU A 25 -2.11 -28.25 -5.57
C GLU A 25 -1.64 -28.65 -6.99
N SER A 26 -2.48 -28.44 -8.01
CA SER A 26 -2.12 -28.61 -9.43
C SER A 26 -3.11 -27.88 -10.35
N GLY A 27 -2.69 -27.57 -11.57
CA GLY A 27 -3.44 -26.69 -12.48
C GLY A 27 -2.93 -25.26 -12.40
N ASP A 28 -3.77 -24.30 -12.76
CA ASP A 28 -3.47 -22.87 -12.76
C ASP A 28 -4.76 -22.06 -12.54
N TRP A 29 -4.66 -20.91 -11.86
CA TRP A 29 -5.78 -20.00 -11.63
C TRP A 29 -5.81 -18.92 -12.73
N PRO A 30 -6.78 -18.93 -13.65
CA PRO A 30 -6.87 -17.92 -14.70
C PRO A 30 -7.14 -16.52 -14.13
N LEU A 31 -6.98 -15.48 -14.94
CA LEU A 31 -7.36 -14.13 -14.53
C LEU A 31 -8.82 -14.10 -14.05
N ARG A 32 -9.08 -13.32 -13.00
CA ARG A 32 -10.33 -13.21 -12.23
C ARG A 32 -10.68 -14.45 -11.39
N GLN A 33 -9.79 -15.44 -11.27
CA GLN A 33 -9.98 -16.65 -10.47
C GLN A 33 -8.92 -16.82 -9.36
N PRO A 34 -9.24 -17.51 -8.25
CA PRO A 34 -10.60 -17.89 -7.85
C PRO A 34 -11.44 -16.65 -7.53
N LEU A 35 -12.74 -16.68 -7.86
CA LEU A 35 -13.66 -15.55 -7.68
C LEU A 35 -13.50 -14.91 -6.30
N ASN A 36 -13.16 -13.62 -6.21
CA ASN A 36 -12.97 -12.98 -4.91
C ASN A 36 -14.31 -12.63 -4.21
N VAL A 37 -15.40 -12.48 -4.98
CA VAL A 37 -16.76 -12.27 -4.49
C VAL A 37 -17.72 -13.12 -5.30
N ILE A 38 -18.62 -13.84 -4.62
CA ILE A 38 -19.80 -14.49 -5.23
C ILE A 38 -21.05 -13.81 -4.68
N GLU A 39 -21.79 -13.15 -5.55
CA GLU A 39 -22.82 -12.20 -5.12
C GLU A 39 -24.12 -12.87 -4.62
N ALA A 40 -24.78 -12.24 -3.65
CA ALA A 40 -26.07 -12.71 -3.13
C ALA A 40 -27.12 -12.87 -4.24
N GLY A 41 -27.72 -14.06 -4.34
CA GLY A 41 -28.74 -14.37 -5.34
C GLY A 41 -28.21 -14.58 -6.77
N THR A 42 -26.89 -14.73 -6.96
CA THR A 42 -26.30 -14.94 -8.30
C THR A 42 -25.74 -16.34 -8.49
N GLN A 43 -25.46 -16.65 -9.76
CA GLN A 43 -24.80 -17.88 -10.17
C GLN A 43 -23.52 -17.55 -10.95
N GLN A 44 -22.38 -17.99 -10.43
CA GLN A 44 -21.05 -17.73 -10.99
C GLN A 44 -20.26 -19.06 -11.06
N THR A 45 -19.18 -19.11 -11.84
CA THR A 45 -18.37 -20.33 -12.00
C THR A 45 -16.96 -20.10 -11.50
N ILE A 46 -16.53 -20.96 -10.56
CA ILE A 46 -15.12 -21.07 -10.20
C ILE A 46 -14.47 -21.93 -11.27
N TYR A 47 -13.44 -21.39 -11.91
CA TYR A 47 -12.73 -22.03 -13.01
C TYR A 47 -11.25 -22.20 -12.65
N LEU A 48 -10.78 -23.43 -12.72
CA LEU A 48 -9.37 -23.80 -12.54
C LEU A 48 -8.87 -24.42 -13.83
N ALA A 49 -7.91 -23.79 -14.49
CA ALA A 49 -7.35 -24.27 -15.74
C ALA A 49 -6.34 -25.40 -15.50
N GLN A 50 -6.07 -26.14 -16.58
CA GLN A 50 -5.02 -27.16 -16.60
C GLN A 50 -4.16 -26.95 -17.87
N PRO A 51 -3.16 -26.06 -17.83
CA PRO A 51 -2.48 -25.59 -19.05
C PRO A 51 -1.38 -26.53 -19.59
N SER A 52 -1.00 -27.60 -18.87
CA SER A 52 0.19 -28.41 -19.17
C SER A 52 -0.08 -29.92 -19.11
N TRP A 53 0.76 -30.72 -18.42
CA TRP A 53 0.55 -32.16 -18.21
C TRP A 53 0.25 -32.43 -16.73
N GLY A 54 -0.93 -32.95 -16.44
CA GLY A 54 -1.35 -33.28 -15.08
C GLY A 54 -2.85 -33.18 -14.91
N GLY A 55 -3.34 -33.49 -13.70
CA GLY A 55 -4.69 -33.09 -13.31
C GLY A 55 -4.74 -31.62 -12.91
N SER A 56 -5.91 -31.17 -12.48
CA SER A 56 -6.06 -29.95 -11.69
C SER A 56 -6.66 -30.26 -10.33
N LYS A 57 -6.22 -29.55 -9.30
CA LYS A 57 -6.68 -29.68 -7.92
C LYS A 57 -6.46 -28.39 -7.16
N ALA A 58 -7.53 -27.87 -6.57
CA ALA A 58 -7.48 -26.68 -5.74
C ALA A 58 -8.54 -26.71 -4.63
N TRP A 59 -8.45 -25.73 -3.74
CA TRP A 59 -9.48 -25.43 -2.77
C TRP A 59 -9.66 -23.92 -2.62
N VAL A 60 -10.84 -23.53 -2.15
CA VAL A 60 -11.28 -22.16 -1.92
C VAL A 60 -12.05 -22.11 -0.61
N THR A 61 -11.74 -21.14 0.25
CA THR A 61 -12.51 -20.84 1.45
C THR A 61 -13.23 -19.52 1.24
N TYR A 62 -14.54 -19.53 1.39
CA TYR A 62 -15.36 -18.32 1.40
C TYR A 62 -15.93 -18.06 2.78
N GLU A 63 -16.10 -16.80 3.11
CA GLU A 63 -16.79 -16.33 4.30
C GLU A 63 -17.98 -15.42 3.97
N ALA A 64 -18.97 -15.40 4.86
CA ALA A 64 -20.10 -14.48 4.83
C ALA A 64 -20.42 -14.00 6.24
N ARG A 65 -21.07 -12.83 6.33
CA ARG A 65 -21.45 -12.24 7.62
C ARG A 65 -22.66 -12.95 8.20
N TYR A 66 -22.55 -13.42 9.45
CA TYR A 66 -23.66 -14.01 10.19
C TYR A 66 -23.80 -13.36 11.57
N GLY A 67 -24.74 -12.43 11.68
CA GLY A 67 -24.92 -11.61 12.88
C GLY A 67 -23.74 -10.64 13.08
N GLN A 68 -22.99 -10.84 14.17
CA GLN A 68 -21.87 -9.97 14.57
C GLN A 68 -20.48 -10.56 14.22
N GLY A 69 -20.40 -11.61 13.40
CA GLY A 69 -19.11 -12.17 12.99
C GLY A 69 -19.18 -12.93 11.68
N TRP A 70 -18.02 -13.37 11.21
CA TRP A 70 -17.84 -14.10 9.97
C TRP A 70 -18.03 -15.60 10.16
N ARG A 71 -18.52 -16.27 9.12
CA ARG A 71 -18.67 -17.73 9.05
C ARG A 71 -18.19 -18.18 7.69
N ASN A 72 -17.45 -19.27 7.65
CA ASN A 72 -16.80 -19.76 6.44
C ASN A 72 -17.16 -21.22 6.09
N PHE A 73 -16.84 -21.60 4.86
CA PHE A 73 -16.81 -22.97 4.37
C PHE A 73 -15.68 -23.10 3.33
N THR A 74 -15.13 -24.30 3.19
CA THR A 74 -14.08 -24.62 2.22
C THR A 74 -14.57 -25.66 1.22
N LEU A 75 -14.49 -25.35 -0.07
CA LEU A 75 -14.67 -26.30 -1.16
C LEU A 75 -13.32 -26.79 -1.66
N GLU A 76 -13.15 -28.10 -1.82
CA GLU A 76 -11.99 -28.72 -2.47
C GLU A 76 -12.48 -29.50 -3.70
N PHE A 77 -11.78 -29.33 -4.83
CA PHE A 77 -12.16 -29.97 -6.09
C PHE A 77 -10.93 -30.42 -6.90
N GLU A 78 -11.10 -31.52 -7.65
CA GLU A 78 -10.02 -32.24 -8.32
C GLU A 78 -10.51 -32.94 -9.61
N CYS A 79 -9.85 -32.64 -10.74
CA CYS A 79 -9.96 -33.40 -11.99
C CYS A 79 -8.61 -34.10 -12.27
N PRO A 80 -8.46 -35.39 -11.89
CA PRO A 80 -7.18 -36.09 -12.00
C PRO A 80 -6.93 -36.63 -13.42
N ALA A 81 -5.70 -36.46 -13.93
CA ALA A 81 -5.31 -36.96 -15.25
C ALA A 81 -5.07 -38.48 -15.34
N MET A 82 -5.12 -39.21 -14.22
CA MET A 82 -4.89 -40.65 -14.21
C MET A 82 -6.12 -41.41 -14.77
N PRO A 83 -5.94 -42.30 -15.77
CA PRO A 83 -7.03 -43.11 -16.32
C PRO A 83 -7.84 -43.82 -15.23
N LEU A 84 -9.17 -43.86 -15.41
CA LEU A 84 -10.12 -44.48 -14.48
C LEU A 84 -10.24 -43.83 -13.08
N SER A 85 -9.52 -42.75 -12.79
CA SER A 85 -9.75 -41.96 -11.57
C SER A 85 -11.13 -41.29 -11.59
N LYS A 86 -11.60 -40.87 -10.40
CA LYS A 86 -12.84 -40.10 -10.27
C LYS A 86 -12.52 -38.62 -10.11
N ASN A 87 -13.39 -37.78 -10.64
CA ASN A 87 -13.45 -36.37 -10.29
C ASN A 87 -14.00 -36.22 -8.86
N HIS A 88 -13.55 -35.18 -8.15
CA HIS A 88 -13.99 -34.90 -6.79
C HIS A 88 -14.42 -33.44 -6.63
N VAL A 89 -15.54 -33.22 -5.95
CA VAL A 89 -15.93 -31.93 -5.36
C VAL A 89 -16.47 -32.25 -3.98
N LYS A 90 -15.95 -31.59 -2.94
CA LYS A 90 -16.39 -31.80 -1.55
C LYS A 90 -16.33 -30.51 -0.74
N VAL A 91 -17.24 -30.42 0.23
CA VAL A 91 -17.13 -29.46 1.33
C VAL A 91 -16.16 -30.06 2.36
N LYS A 92 -15.04 -29.38 2.62
CA LYS A 92 -13.94 -29.85 3.48
C LYS A 92 -14.12 -29.41 4.93
N ASP A 93 -14.49 -28.15 5.12
CA ASP A 93 -14.92 -27.56 6.38
C ASP A 93 -16.14 -26.67 6.13
N CYS A 94 -17.01 -26.51 7.12
CA CYS A 94 -18.24 -25.75 6.99
C CYS A 94 -18.81 -25.30 8.34
N SER A 95 -18.95 -23.99 8.50
CA SER A 95 -19.74 -23.40 9.57
C SER A 95 -21.21 -23.84 9.47
N ARG A 96 -21.77 -24.36 10.56
CA ARG A 96 -23.16 -24.90 10.66
C ARG A 96 -24.31 -23.97 10.27
N VAL A 97 -24.02 -22.73 9.88
CA VAL A 97 -25.00 -21.76 9.38
C VAL A 97 -25.27 -21.92 7.87
N PHE A 98 -24.32 -22.54 7.15
CA PHE A 98 -24.48 -22.85 5.74
C PHE A 98 -25.11 -24.22 5.55
N ASP A 99 -26.00 -24.28 4.57
CA ASP A 99 -26.53 -25.50 3.96
C ASP A 99 -25.97 -25.55 2.53
N ILE A 100 -25.20 -26.59 2.19
CA ILE A 100 -24.43 -26.67 0.95
C ILE A 100 -24.71 -27.99 0.25
N ASP A 101 -25.47 -27.92 -0.84
CA ASP A 101 -25.77 -29.05 -1.72
C ASP A 101 -24.75 -29.11 -2.86
N VAL A 102 -24.01 -30.22 -2.97
CA VAL A 102 -23.16 -30.52 -4.13
C VAL A 102 -23.88 -31.51 -5.03
N THR A 103 -24.28 -31.07 -6.22
CA THR A 103 -25.05 -31.86 -7.21
C THR A 103 -24.35 -31.92 -8.56
N ASP A 104 -24.85 -32.81 -9.43
CA ASP A 104 -24.46 -32.89 -10.84
C ASP A 104 -22.94 -33.05 -11.08
N VAL A 105 -22.23 -33.62 -10.10
CA VAL A 105 -20.79 -33.89 -10.21
C VAL A 105 -20.55 -34.93 -11.29
N GLN A 106 -19.86 -34.52 -12.35
CA GLN A 106 -19.39 -35.40 -13.41
C GLN A 106 -18.31 -36.33 -12.84
N GLU A 107 -18.68 -37.49 -12.29
CA GLU A 107 -17.76 -38.39 -11.58
C GLU A 107 -16.55 -38.86 -12.41
N ARG A 108 -16.63 -38.85 -13.75
CA ARG A 108 -15.61 -39.38 -14.67
C ARG A 108 -15.53 -38.58 -15.97
N GLY A 109 -14.37 -38.63 -16.60
CA GLY A 109 -14.08 -37.85 -17.81
C GLY A 109 -13.61 -36.45 -17.46
N SER A 110 -13.28 -35.67 -18.49
CA SER A 110 -12.71 -34.33 -18.32
C SER A 110 -13.30 -33.36 -19.36
N PRO A 111 -13.42 -32.05 -19.04
CA PRO A 111 -13.12 -31.41 -17.75
C PRO A 111 -14.08 -31.86 -16.63
N LEU A 112 -13.81 -31.48 -15.38
CA LEU A 112 -14.75 -31.63 -14.27
C LEU A 112 -15.84 -30.58 -14.39
N THR A 113 -17.10 -31.01 -14.23
CA THR A 113 -18.25 -30.13 -14.03
C THR A 113 -19.01 -30.53 -12.77
N ALA A 114 -19.50 -29.53 -12.02
CA ALA A 114 -20.33 -29.72 -10.83
C ALA A 114 -21.16 -28.47 -10.52
N ASN A 115 -22.29 -28.67 -9.84
CA ASN A 115 -23.11 -27.60 -9.27
C ASN A 115 -22.98 -27.61 -7.74
N VAL A 116 -22.86 -26.44 -7.13
CA VAL A 116 -22.85 -26.26 -5.68
C VAL A 116 -23.84 -25.16 -5.33
N THR A 117 -24.92 -25.51 -4.62
CA THR A 117 -25.91 -24.54 -4.14
C THR A 117 -25.64 -24.24 -2.67
N ILE A 118 -25.55 -22.96 -2.33
CA ILE A 118 -25.17 -22.46 -1.00
C ILE A 118 -26.32 -21.63 -0.45
N ARG A 119 -26.81 -22.01 0.74
CA ARG A 119 -27.85 -21.30 1.48
C ARG A 119 -27.35 -20.93 2.87
N MET A 120 -27.84 -19.81 3.39
CA MET A 120 -27.62 -19.39 4.77
C MET A 120 -28.89 -18.68 5.27
N ASP A 121 -29.55 -19.23 6.28
CA ASP A 121 -30.82 -18.70 6.81
C ASP A 121 -30.57 -17.48 7.71
N SER A 122 -30.74 -16.27 7.15
CA SER A 122 -30.42 -14.99 7.79
C SER A 122 -31.44 -14.51 8.85
N LYS A 123 -32.03 -15.45 9.61
CA LYS A 123 -32.89 -15.15 10.77
C LYS A 123 -32.08 -14.47 11.89
N LYS A 124 -32.00 -13.14 11.78
CA LYS A 124 -31.27 -12.12 12.59
C LYS A 124 -30.04 -11.48 11.91
N SER A 125 -30.01 -11.27 10.59
CA SER A 125 -29.20 -10.15 10.08
C SER A 125 -29.88 -8.83 10.46
N ILE A 126 -29.12 -7.92 11.08
CA ILE A 126 -29.55 -6.53 11.26
C ILE A 126 -29.19 -5.82 9.96
N ALA A 127 -30.19 -5.27 9.28
CA ALA A 127 -29.98 -4.55 8.04
C ALA A 127 -29.20 -3.24 8.29
N THR A 128 -27.87 -3.31 8.23
CA THR A 128 -27.03 -2.16 7.96
C THR A 128 -27.18 -1.81 6.49
N LYS A 129 -27.88 -0.71 6.20
CA LYS A 129 -27.81 -0.05 4.90
C LYS A 129 -26.41 0.56 4.74
N ASN A 130 -25.49 -0.22 4.23
CA ASN A 130 -24.40 0.31 3.41
C ASN A 130 -24.78 0.01 1.96
N ASP A 131 -24.76 1.04 1.11
CA ASP A 131 -24.95 0.89 -0.33
C ASP A 131 -23.65 0.39 -0.97
N ASP A 132 -23.23 -0.83 -0.58
CA ASP A 132 -22.03 -1.48 -1.09
C ASP A 132 -22.30 -2.04 -2.49
N ILE A 133 -21.50 -1.58 -3.45
CA ILE A 133 -21.75 -1.69 -4.90
C ILE A 133 -21.59 -3.15 -5.36
N ARG A 134 -22.56 -3.70 -6.13
CA ARG A 134 -22.63 -5.10 -6.69
C ARG A 134 -22.68 -5.16 -8.25
N ALA A 135 -22.15 -6.25 -8.83
CA ALA A 135 -21.83 -6.67 -10.24
C ALA A 135 -20.37 -7.21 -10.44
N ASN A 136 -19.95 -8.06 -11.40
CA ASN A 136 -20.40 -9.32 -12.02
C ASN A 136 -19.58 -9.51 -13.35
N TYR A 137 -18.98 -10.70 -13.56
CA TYR A 137 -18.41 -11.24 -14.83
C TYR A 137 -16.93 -10.95 -15.26
N ASP A 138 -16.57 -11.36 -16.49
CA ASP A 138 -15.45 -12.29 -16.84
C ASP A 138 -14.72 -11.93 -18.18
N ILE A 139 -13.48 -12.32 -18.57
CA ILE A 139 -12.31 -13.07 -18.00
C ILE A 139 -11.05 -12.88 -18.91
N GLY A 140 -9.82 -12.99 -18.35
CA GLY A 140 -8.57 -13.31 -19.10
C GLY A 140 -7.57 -12.17 -19.39
N VAL A 141 -6.24 -12.37 -19.61
CA VAL A 141 -5.35 -13.57 -19.57
C VAL A 141 -3.88 -13.14 -19.30
N GLY A 142 -3.02 -13.98 -18.68
CA GLY A 142 -1.57 -13.71 -18.49
C GLY A 142 -0.67 -14.09 -19.68
N VAL A 143 0.40 -13.33 -19.94
CA VAL A 143 1.20 -13.41 -21.19
C VAL A 143 2.58 -14.02 -20.96
N SER A 144 2.76 -15.31 -21.31
CA SER A 144 4.09 -15.94 -21.33
C SER A 144 4.88 -15.58 -22.60
N PHE A 145 5.92 -14.76 -22.47
CA PHE A 145 6.87 -14.50 -23.56
C PHE A 145 7.85 -15.68 -23.76
N PRO A 146 8.32 -15.94 -25.00
CA PRO A 146 9.26 -17.02 -25.31
C PRO A 146 10.73 -16.69 -24.98
N THR A 147 10.98 -15.56 -24.30
CA THR A 147 12.29 -15.17 -23.78
C THR A 147 12.14 -14.82 -22.31
N LYS A 148 13.02 -15.36 -21.47
CA LYS A 148 13.07 -15.18 -20.02
C LYS A 148 13.55 -13.76 -19.65
N MET A 149 12.77 -12.75 -20.02
CA MET A 149 12.88 -11.39 -19.51
C MET A 149 11.79 -11.22 -18.46
N ASP A 150 12.20 -11.40 -17.21
CA ASP A 150 11.68 -10.80 -15.99
C ASP A 150 10.18 -10.48 -15.99
N ILE A 151 9.40 -11.45 -15.50
CA ILE A 151 8.04 -11.22 -15.02
C ILE A 151 8.18 -10.31 -13.80
N LYS A 152 8.05 -8.99 -13.99
CA LYS A 152 7.95 -8.03 -12.89
C LYS A 152 6.77 -8.41 -11.99
N PHE A 153 6.94 -8.34 -10.68
CA PHE A 153 5.84 -8.60 -9.75
C PHE A 153 4.89 -7.39 -9.72
N PRO A 154 3.57 -7.59 -9.56
CA PRO A 154 2.62 -6.49 -9.41
C PRO A 154 2.70 -5.91 -7.98
N VAL A 155 3.83 -5.25 -7.67
CA VAL A 155 4.19 -4.81 -6.32
C VAL A 155 3.26 -3.71 -5.82
N HIS A 156 3.05 -2.67 -6.63
CA HIS A 156 2.23 -1.51 -6.30
C HIS A 156 0.77 -1.93 -6.16
N GLU A 157 0.31 -2.85 -7.01
CA GLU A 157 -1.03 -3.41 -6.90
C GLU A 157 -1.16 -4.35 -5.70
N SER A 158 -0.15 -5.15 -5.35
CA SER A 158 -0.18 -5.99 -4.15
C SER A 158 -0.22 -5.17 -2.86
N ILE A 159 0.53 -4.06 -2.82
CA ILE A 159 0.46 -3.04 -1.76
C ILE A 159 -0.95 -2.46 -1.66
N VAL A 160 -1.57 -2.11 -2.79
CA VAL A 160 -2.90 -1.51 -2.81
C VAL A 160 -4.00 -2.53 -2.47
N VAL A 161 -3.88 -3.80 -2.88
CA VAL A 161 -4.80 -4.87 -2.42
C VAL A 161 -4.70 -5.05 -0.90
N ALA A 162 -3.49 -5.08 -0.34
CA ALA A 162 -3.30 -5.18 1.11
C ALA A 162 -3.91 -3.98 1.83
N ALA A 163 -3.71 -2.78 1.27
CA ALA A 163 -4.29 -1.55 1.81
C ALA A 163 -5.82 -1.56 1.80
N PHE A 164 -6.45 -2.08 0.73
CA PHE A 164 -7.91 -2.27 0.67
C PHE A 164 -8.42 -3.31 1.69
N ILE A 165 -7.71 -4.44 1.87
CA ILE A 165 -8.07 -5.47 2.87
C ILE A 165 -8.05 -4.90 4.30
N GLU A 166 -7.11 -4.01 4.62
CA GLU A 166 -6.99 -3.40 5.96
C GLU A 166 -7.80 -2.10 6.12
N SER A 167 -8.54 -1.67 5.09
CA SER A 167 -9.32 -0.41 5.08
C SER A 167 -10.81 -0.57 5.42
N ASP A 168 -11.48 0.56 5.64
CA ASP A 168 -12.94 0.67 5.74
C ASP A 168 -13.68 0.25 4.44
N MET A 169 -13.01 0.16 3.27
CA MET A 169 -13.54 -0.41 2.01
C MET A 169 -12.95 -1.82 1.85
N THR A 170 -13.24 -2.66 2.84
CA THR A 170 -12.63 -3.98 3.00
C THR A 170 -12.84 -4.85 1.78
N PHE A 171 -11.76 -5.15 1.05
CA PHE A 171 -11.78 -6.19 0.03
C PHE A 171 -11.77 -7.59 0.69
N PRO A 172 -12.29 -8.63 0.00
CA PRO A 172 -12.18 -10.01 0.47
C PRO A 172 -10.74 -10.36 0.83
N ARG A 173 -10.51 -11.03 1.97
CA ARG A 173 -9.15 -11.31 2.46
C ARG A 173 -8.32 -12.16 1.49
N GLY A 174 -8.95 -13.04 0.72
CA GLY A 174 -8.30 -13.82 -0.34
C GLY A 174 -8.08 -13.06 -1.65
N THR A 175 -8.28 -11.74 -1.68
CA THR A 175 -7.99 -10.95 -2.89
C THR A 175 -6.49 -10.89 -3.14
N VAL A 176 -6.12 -11.14 -4.38
CA VAL A 176 -4.78 -10.96 -4.98
C VAL A 176 -4.96 -10.23 -6.31
N TYR A 177 -3.91 -9.65 -6.88
CA TYR A 177 -4.02 -8.89 -8.13
C TYR A 177 -4.77 -9.66 -9.24
N ASN A 178 -4.46 -10.96 -9.39
CA ASN A 178 -5.08 -11.83 -10.38
C ASN A 178 -6.62 -11.96 -10.26
N ASN A 179 -7.20 -11.89 -9.05
CA ASN A 179 -8.64 -12.18 -8.84
C ASN A 179 -9.52 -10.96 -8.53
N ILE A 180 -8.99 -9.75 -8.70
CA ILE A 180 -9.73 -8.48 -8.61
C ILE A 180 -10.92 -8.48 -9.57
N ASN A 181 -12.13 -8.12 -9.11
CA ASN A 181 -13.34 -8.05 -9.94
C ASN A 181 -13.56 -6.67 -10.61
N ASP A 182 -14.46 -6.58 -11.59
CA ASP A 182 -14.55 -5.41 -12.49
C ASP A 182 -14.87 -4.09 -11.79
N LYS A 183 -15.56 -4.13 -10.64
CA LYS A 183 -15.78 -2.91 -9.85
C LYS A 183 -14.49 -2.35 -9.26
N GLN A 184 -13.61 -3.25 -8.87
CA GLN A 184 -12.37 -2.95 -8.17
C GLN A 184 -11.32 -2.57 -9.20
N TRP A 185 -11.33 -3.20 -10.37
CA TRP A 185 -10.32 -3.06 -11.42
C TRP A 185 -10.05 -1.62 -11.86
N GLU A 186 -11.04 -0.73 -11.93
CA GLU A 186 -10.77 0.68 -12.28
C GLU A 186 -9.91 1.42 -11.25
N PHE A 187 -9.84 0.97 -9.99
CA PHE A 187 -8.80 1.45 -9.07
C PHE A 187 -7.41 1.01 -9.53
N PHE A 188 -7.26 -0.23 -9.99
CA PHE A 188 -5.97 -0.81 -10.39
C PHE A 188 -5.51 -0.34 -11.78
N ARG A 189 -6.44 -0.04 -12.70
CA ARG A 189 -6.13 0.78 -13.88
C ARG A 189 -5.57 2.15 -13.52
N GLY A 190 -5.91 2.67 -12.34
CA GLY A 190 -5.35 3.91 -11.80
C GLY A 190 -3.99 3.69 -11.18
N VAL A 191 -3.79 2.55 -10.48
CA VAL A 191 -2.48 2.19 -9.94
C VAL A 191 -1.45 2.06 -11.08
N VAL A 192 -1.76 1.30 -12.14
CA VAL A 192 -0.86 1.12 -13.30
C VAL A 192 -0.71 2.41 -14.14
N TRP A 193 -1.59 3.40 -13.98
CA TRP A 193 -1.61 4.56 -14.88
C TRP A 193 -0.36 5.44 -14.80
N ASN A 194 0.33 5.52 -13.66
CA ASN A 194 1.51 6.37 -13.56
C ASN A 194 2.69 5.78 -14.37
N ASP A 195 2.86 4.46 -14.36
CA ASP A 195 3.83 3.72 -15.17
C ASP A 195 3.43 3.68 -16.66
N ASP A 196 2.13 3.69 -16.93
CA ASP A 196 1.59 3.74 -18.30
C ASP A 196 0.56 4.87 -18.50
N PRO A 197 1.01 6.14 -18.47
CA PRO A 197 0.12 7.30 -18.56
C PRO A 197 -0.32 7.57 -20.00
N SER A 198 0.23 6.80 -20.94
CA SER A 198 -0.21 6.74 -22.33
C SER A 198 -1.20 5.58 -22.58
N CYS A 199 -1.42 4.67 -21.62
CA CYS A 199 -2.24 3.45 -21.74
C CYS A 199 -1.79 2.45 -22.84
N LEU A 200 -0.50 2.41 -23.16
CA LEU A 200 0.13 1.57 -24.20
C LEU A 200 0.41 0.11 -23.79
N LEU A 201 0.23 -0.26 -22.52
CA LEU A 201 0.26 -1.65 -22.06
C LEU A 201 -1.08 -2.37 -22.30
N PHE A 202 -2.15 -1.65 -22.67
CA PHE A 202 -3.51 -2.16 -22.74
C PHE A 202 -4.12 -2.03 -24.14
N GLU A 203 -4.93 -3.01 -24.54
CA GLU A 203 -5.67 -3.02 -25.80
C GLU A 203 -6.92 -2.11 -25.73
N ASP A 204 -7.11 -1.26 -26.74
CA ASP A 204 -8.24 -0.31 -26.80
C ASP A 204 -9.52 -0.96 -27.35
N VAL A 205 -10.21 -1.69 -26.47
CA VAL A 205 -11.45 -2.42 -26.73
C VAL A 205 -12.65 -1.89 -25.95
N THR A 206 -13.86 -2.15 -26.45
CA THR A 206 -15.10 -1.60 -25.88
C THR A 206 -15.59 -2.33 -24.63
N GLU A 207 -15.23 -3.60 -24.46
CA GLU A 207 -15.85 -4.53 -23.48
C GLU A 207 -14.92 -4.95 -22.33
N ASP A 208 -13.59 -4.84 -22.45
CA ASP A 208 -12.65 -5.27 -21.38
C ASP A 208 -11.38 -4.41 -21.32
N ASN A 209 -11.26 -3.57 -20.29
CA ASN A 209 -10.10 -2.73 -20.01
C ASN A 209 -8.93 -3.45 -19.30
N ARG A 210 -8.95 -4.78 -19.17
CA ARG A 210 -7.87 -5.60 -18.58
C ARG A 210 -6.95 -6.24 -19.61
N MET A 211 -7.33 -6.24 -20.89
CA MET A 211 -6.54 -6.92 -21.91
C MET A 211 -5.20 -6.22 -22.10
N PHE A 212 -4.12 -6.87 -21.66
CA PHE A 212 -2.76 -6.41 -21.88
C PHE A 212 -2.32 -6.71 -23.33
N GLY A 213 -1.72 -5.70 -23.97
CA GLY A 213 -0.99 -5.87 -25.21
C GLY A 213 0.40 -6.47 -24.96
N LEU A 214 1.20 -6.60 -26.02
CA LEU A 214 2.57 -7.14 -25.93
C LEU A 214 3.59 -6.17 -25.30
N GLY A 215 3.16 -5.02 -24.77
CA GLY A 215 4.04 -3.98 -24.18
C GLY A 215 5.05 -3.33 -25.14
N VAL A 216 5.07 -3.72 -26.42
CA VAL A 216 6.04 -3.23 -27.42
C VAL A 216 5.87 -1.73 -27.68
N GLU A 217 4.64 -1.22 -27.69
CA GLU A 217 4.37 0.21 -27.89
C GLU A 217 4.84 1.03 -26.69
N TRP A 218 4.54 0.58 -25.47
CA TRP A 218 5.05 1.18 -24.23
C TRP A 218 6.57 1.21 -24.21
N LEU A 219 7.23 0.08 -24.49
CA LEU A 219 8.69 -0.02 -24.49
C LEU A 219 9.35 0.90 -25.53
N ASN A 220 8.72 1.04 -26.71
CA ASN A 220 9.16 1.97 -27.74
C ASN A 220 8.97 3.42 -27.32
N ALA A 221 7.84 3.78 -26.69
CA ALA A 221 7.62 5.13 -26.16
C ALA A 221 8.61 5.47 -25.03
N PHE A 222 8.80 4.54 -24.09
CA PHE A 222 9.73 4.68 -22.97
C PHE A 222 11.18 4.86 -23.44
N LYS A 223 11.65 4.07 -24.41
CA LYS A 223 13.04 4.17 -24.91
C LYS A 223 13.23 5.28 -25.94
N PHE A 224 12.35 5.36 -26.93
CA PHE A 224 12.55 6.15 -28.16
C PHE A 224 11.42 7.16 -28.47
N GLY A 225 10.43 7.31 -27.60
CA GLY A 225 9.34 8.27 -27.75
C GLY A 225 9.82 9.73 -27.73
N ASP A 226 8.97 10.60 -28.26
CA ASP A 226 9.15 12.06 -28.23
C ASP A 226 9.10 12.59 -26.78
N GLU A 227 9.98 13.53 -26.44
CA GLU A 227 10.07 14.15 -25.11
C GLU A 227 8.74 14.80 -24.66
N LYS A 228 7.83 15.07 -25.58
CA LYS A 228 6.50 15.68 -25.34
C LYS A 228 5.40 14.68 -24.99
N CYS A 229 5.62 13.37 -25.14
CA CYS A 229 4.61 12.35 -24.83
C CYS A 229 4.58 12.00 -23.33
N MET A 230 3.42 11.56 -22.83
CA MET A 230 3.25 11.24 -21.41
C MET A 230 4.27 10.24 -20.87
N THR A 231 4.57 9.16 -21.59
CA THR A 231 5.53 8.13 -21.13
C THR A 231 6.93 8.72 -20.93
N LYS A 232 7.41 9.59 -21.82
CA LYS A 232 8.71 10.27 -21.62
C LYS A 232 8.66 11.31 -20.50
N ARG A 233 7.58 12.10 -20.43
CA ARG A 233 7.46 13.18 -19.44
C ARG A 233 7.35 12.67 -18.00
N SER A 234 6.61 11.59 -17.79
CA SER A 234 6.46 10.92 -16.48
C SER A 234 7.75 10.26 -16.02
N HIS A 235 8.45 9.50 -16.87
CA HIS A 235 9.60 8.72 -16.40
C HIS A 235 10.93 9.48 -16.46
N MET A 236 11.10 10.41 -17.41
CA MET A 236 12.40 11.05 -17.69
C MET A 236 12.32 12.59 -17.77
N GLY A 237 11.14 13.17 -17.61
CA GLY A 237 10.87 14.58 -17.90
C GLY A 237 10.30 15.37 -16.74
N ASP A 238 9.48 16.36 -17.08
CA ASP A 238 8.93 17.35 -16.16
C ASP A 238 7.73 16.86 -15.33
N LEU A 239 7.23 15.64 -15.60
CA LEU A 239 6.16 14.98 -14.84
C LEU A 239 6.67 13.84 -13.94
N GLN A 240 7.99 13.68 -13.73
CA GLN A 240 8.59 12.73 -12.76
C GLN A 240 7.99 12.75 -11.36
N PHE A 241 7.36 13.85 -10.95
CA PHE A 241 6.65 13.92 -9.68
C PHE A 241 5.43 12.98 -9.59
N PHE A 242 4.98 12.39 -10.71
CA PHE A 242 4.01 11.29 -10.74
C PHE A 242 4.52 10.03 -10.03
N HIS A 243 5.83 9.83 -9.96
CA HIS A 243 6.47 8.75 -9.20
C HIS A 243 7.13 9.27 -7.91
N GLY A 244 6.69 10.44 -7.42
CA GLY A 244 7.33 11.14 -6.32
C GLY A 244 8.74 11.68 -6.63
N MET A 245 9.20 11.66 -7.87
CA MET A 245 10.56 12.06 -8.25
C MET A 245 10.69 13.53 -8.65
N GLY A 246 11.88 14.12 -8.46
CA GLY A 246 12.23 15.42 -9.00
C GLY A 246 12.50 15.37 -10.50
N SER A 247 12.17 16.43 -11.23
CA SER A 247 12.32 16.42 -12.70
C SER A 247 13.78 16.54 -13.19
N VAL A 248 14.66 17.16 -12.40
CA VAL A 248 16.05 17.47 -12.77
C VAL A 248 16.98 17.44 -11.56
N MET A 249 18.23 17.05 -11.78
CA MET A 249 19.30 17.11 -10.78
C MET A 249 19.37 18.50 -10.12
N GLY A 250 19.42 18.53 -8.80
CA GLY A 250 19.47 19.77 -8.02
C GLY A 250 18.13 20.52 -7.92
N GLU A 251 17.01 19.92 -8.34
CA GLU A 251 15.68 20.47 -8.11
C GLU A 251 15.42 20.70 -6.61
N LYS A 252 14.84 21.85 -6.26
CA LYS A 252 14.48 22.13 -4.86
C LYS A 252 13.31 21.23 -4.45
N PRO A 253 13.37 20.53 -3.31
CA PRO A 253 12.34 19.57 -2.91
C PRO A 253 10.97 20.23 -2.74
N GLN A 254 10.91 21.53 -2.40
CA GLN A 254 9.66 22.29 -2.31
C GLN A 254 8.94 22.45 -3.67
N LYS A 255 9.65 22.36 -4.81
CA LYS A 255 9.04 22.36 -6.15
C LYS A 255 8.35 21.02 -6.40
N THR A 256 9.08 19.91 -6.24
CA THR A 256 8.57 18.55 -6.41
C THR A 256 7.37 18.30 -5.50
N HIS A 257 7.51 18.60 -4.20
CA HIS A 257 6.43 18.52 -3.20
C HIS A 257 5.19 19.32 -3.58
N LYS A 258 5.35 20.56 -4.08
CA LYS A 258 4.23 21.37 -4.56
C LYS A 258 3.54 20.71 -5.75
N ASN A 259 4.29 20.17 -6.71
CA ASN A 259 3.72 19.52 -7.89
C ASN A 259 2.94 18.25 -7.52
N ILE A 260 3.52 17.40 -6.66
CA ILE A 260 2.85 16.23 -6.05
C ILE A 260 1.50 16.63 -5.46
N LEU A 261 1.47 17.61 -4.55
CA LEU A 261 0.25 18.03 -3.88
C LEU A 261 -0.77 18.68 -4.81
N THR A 262 -0.32 19.41 -5.84
CA THR A 262 -1.21 20.02 -6.84
C THR A 262 -1.93 18.94 -7.64
N TRP A 263 -1.20 17.91 -8.08
CA TRP A 263 -1.76 16.79 -8.82
C TRP A 263 -2.65 15.90 -7.94
N MET A 264 -2.21 15.58 -6.73
CA MET A 264 -3.01 14.85 -5.73
C MET A 264 -4.32 15.60 -5.40
N GLU A 265 -4.32 16.93 -5.34
CA GLU A 265 -5.54 17.73 -5.14
C GLU A 265 -6.56 17.52 -6.28
N VAL A 266 -6.10 17.56 -7.53
CA VAL A 266 -6.98 17.37 -8.70
C VAL A 266 -7.50 15.94 -8.78
N MET A 267 -6.62 14.94 -8.69
CA MET A 267 -6.99 13.53 -8.79
C MET A 267 -7.89 13.07 -7.64
N TYR A 268 -7.63 13.49 -6.40
CA TYR A 268 -8.49 13.15 -5.27
C TYR A 268 -9.87 13.80 -5.35
N LYS A 269 -9.96 15.07 -5.81
CA LYS A 269 -11.25 15.74 -5.98
C LYS A 269 -12.07 15.13 -7.12
N LEU A 270 -11.43 14.78 -8.23
CA LEU A 270 -12.02 14.04 -9.35
C LEU A 270 -12.55 12.69 -8.87
N ALA A 271 -11.75 11.96 -8.09
CA ALA A 271 -12.14 10.70 -7.47
C ALA A 271 -13.35 10.83 -6.53
N CYS A 272 -13.37 11.89 -5.69
CA CYS A 272 -14.52 12.16 -4.84
C CYS A 272 -15.78 12.44 -5.68
N GLY A 273 -15.63 13.29 -6.70
CA GLY A 273 -16.63 13.59 -7.72
C GLY A 273 -17.71 14.59 -7.29
N ASP A 274 -17.52 15.22 -6.13
CA ASP A 274 -18.36 16.23 -5.48
C ASP A 274 -17.56 17.44 -4.96
N GLN A 275 -16.24 17.47 -5.18
CA GLN A 275 -15.33 18.53 -4.68
C GLN A 275 -14.89 19.55 -5.74
N GLY A 276 -15.69 19.72 -6.81
CA GLY A 276 -15.51 20.78 -7.80
C GLY A 276 -14.44 20.54 -8.86
N ILE A 277 -14.16 19.27 -9.18
CA ILE A 277 -13.39 18.84 -10.36
C ILE A 277 -14.24 17.78 -11.09
N SER A 278 -14.35 17.90 -12.41
CA SER A 278 -15.05 16.97 -13.31
C SER A 278 -14.07 16.33 -14.30
N GLU A 279 -14.46 15.20 -14.89
CA GLU A 279 -13.65 14.55 -15.93
C GLU A 279 -13.62 15.34 -17.25
N ASP A 280 -14.61 16.22 -17.48
CA ASP A 280 -14.68 17.11 -18.64
C ASP A 280 -13.84 18.40 -18.50
N ASP A 281 -13.27 18.68 -17.31
CA ASP A 281 -12.47 19.90 -17.09
C ASP A 281 -11.17 19.85 -17.91
N THR A 282 -10.76 20.98 -18.50
CA THR A 282 -9.56 21.04 -19.33
C THR A 282 -8.28 21.02 -18.47
N LEU A 283 -7.19 20.48 -19.04
CA LEU A 283 -5.92 20.42 -18.34
C LEU A 283 -5.35 21.81 -17.99
N ASP A 284 -5.59 22.86 -18.78
CA ASP A 284 -5.16 24.24 -18.48
C ASP A 284 -5.94 24.85 -17.29
N ASP A 285 -7.23 24.51 -17.14
CA ASP A 285 -8.06 25.02 -16.04
C ASP A 285 -7.67 24.43 -14.67
N VAL A 286 -7.38 23.13 -14.63
CA VAL A 286 -7.16 22.37 -13.38
C VAL A 286 -5.68 22.11 -13.07
N LEU A 287 -4.81 22.04 -14.08
CA LEU A 287 -3.37 21.78 -13.96
C LEU A 287 -2.55 22.85 -14.73
N PRO A 288 -2.75 24.15 -14.44
CA PRO A 288 -2.20 25.25 -15.23
C PRO A 288 -0.68 25.20 -15.34
N GLY A 289 -0.18 25.16 -16.57
CA GLY A 289 1.25 25.11 -16.89
C GLY A 289 1.90 23.72 -16.75
N PHE A 290 1.15 22.65 -16.44
CA PHE A 290 1.67 21.28 -16.53
C PHE A 290 1.54 20.70 -17.94
N PHE A 291 0.75 21.32 -18.82
CA PHE A 291 0.55 20.94 -20.21
C PHE A 291 0.64 22.18 -21.10
N THR A 292 0.96 22.00 -22.38
CA THR A 292 1.07 23.10 -23.34
C THR A 292 0.32 22.76 -24.63
N GLU A 293 0.36 23.63 -25.63
CA GLU A 293 -0.16 23.32 -26.98
C GLU A 293 0.71 22.30 -27.73
N GLU A 294 1.93 22.04 -27.25
CA GLU A 294 2.89 21.13 -27.88
C GLU A 294 3.01 19.77 -27.17
N THR A 295 2.43 19.59 -25.98
CA THR A 295 2.45 18.29 -25.27
C THR A 295 1.38 17.35 -25.81
N VAL A 296 1.55 16.05 -25.57
CA VAL A 296 0.52 15.03 -25.84
C VAL A 296 0.20 14.31 -24.52
N PRO A 297 -0.99 14.51 -23.92
CA PRO A 297 -2.07 15.42 -24.35
C PRO A 297 -1.70 16.90 -24.23
N SER A 298 -2.48 17.72 -24.93
CA SER A 298 -2.39 19.17 -24.96
C SER A 298 -3.14 19.79 -23.78
N LYS A 299 -2.84 21.05 -23.45
CA LYS A 299 -3.52 21.80 -22.38
C LYS A 299 -5.05 21.92 -22.56
N SER A 300 -5.56 21.80 -23.80
CA SER A 300 -6.98 21.93 -24.13
C SER A 300 -7.76 20.62 -24.07
N ASP A 301 -7.08 19.49 -23.90
CA ASP A 301 -7.74 18.19 -23.72
C ASP A 301 -8.31 18.09 -22.29
N SER A 302 -9.20 17.12 -22.05
CA SER A 302 -9.85 16.96 -20.74
C SER A 302 -9.08 16.03 -19.80
N LEU A 303 -9.42 16.07 -18.51
CA LEU A 303 -8.98 15.06 -17.54
C LEU A 303 -9.38 13.63 -17.97
N ARG A 304 -10.52 13.44 -18.64
CA ARG A 304 -10.94 12.17 -19.22
C ARG A 304 -9.99 11.71 -20.32
N ASP A 305 -9.61 12.59 -21.23
CA ASP A 305 -8.70 12.26 -22.35
C ASP A 305 -7.31 11.87 -21.83
N LEU A 306 -6.81 12.57 -20.80
CA LEU A 306 -5.58 12.23 -20.10
C LEU A 306 -5.64 10.84 -19.44
N ILE A 307 -6.73 10.54 -18.72
CA ILE A 307 -6.85 9.32 -17.89
C ILE A 307 -7.21 8.07 -18.72
N LEU A 308 -7.80 8.23 -19.91
CA LEU A 308 -8.04 7.15 -20.87
C LEU A 308 -6.92 6.98 -21.90
N ALA A 309 -6.24 8.07 -22.26
CA ALA A 309 -5.17 8.13 -23.25
C ALA A 309 -5.50 7.33 -24.52
N THR A 310 -4.70 6.32 -24.90
CA THR A 310 -4.95 5.49 -26.09
C THR A 310 -6.09 4.47 -25.94
N THR A 311 -6.73 4.37 -24.76
CA THR A 311 -7.81 3.40 -24.46
C THR A 311 -9.21 4.01 -24.28
N PRO A 312 -9.69 4.94 -25.15
CA PRO A 312 -10.96 5.64 -24.94
C PRO A 312 -12.20 4.79 -25.23
N LYS A 313 -12.10 3.62 -25.88
CA LYS A 313 -13.28 2.86 -26.31
C LYS A 313 -14.02 2.14 -25.18
N TYR A 314 -13.39 1.89 -24.04
CA TYR A 314 -14.00 1.12 -22.96
C TYR A 314 -15.21 1.86 -22.37
N LYS A 315 -16.40 1.29 -22.59
CA LYS A 315 -17.69 1.99 -22.37
C LYS A 315 -18.01 2.23 -20.90
N ASP A 316 -17.53 1.36 -20.01
CA ASP A 316 -17.83 1.36 -18.58
C ASP A 316 -16.72 2.03 -17.74
N ALA A 317 -15.85 2.81 -18.40
CA ALA A 317 -14.68 3.42 -17.78
C ALA A 317 -15.05 4.35 -16.60
N ASN A 318 -14.54 4.03 -15.41
CA ASN A 318 -14.79 4.81 -14.20
C ASN A 318 -13.61 5.72 -13.86
N ILE A 319 -13.58 6.90 -14.48
CA ILE A 319 -12.53 7.91 -14.32
C ILE A 319 -12.28 8.26 -12.84
N ARG A 320 -13.34 8.29 -12.01
CA ARG A 320 -13.23 8.60 -10.57
C ARG A 320 -12.44 7.52 -9.80
N LYS A 321 -12.67 6.24 -10.09
CA LYS A 321 -11.89 5.14 -9.50
C LYS A 321 -10.46 5.14 -10.02
N ARG A 322 -10.26 5.42 -11.32
CA ARG A 322 -8.92 5.51 -11.92
C ARG A 322 -8.10 6.66 -11.32
N ALA A 323 -8.69 7.85 -11.18
CA ALA A 323 -8.10 8.98 -10.49
C ALA A 323 -7.74 8.67 -9.03
N PHE A 324 -8.54 7.83 -8.34
CA PHE A 324 -8.18 7.41 -6.99
C PHE A 324 -6.99 6.43 -6.97
N GLY A 325 -6.93 5.50 -7.91
CA GLY A 325 -5.79 4.59 -8.06
C GLY A 325 -4.48 5.33 -8.32
N ILE A 326 -4.50 6.38 -9.15
CA ILE A 326 -3.36 7.28 -9.40
C ILE A 326 -2.84 7.87 -8.08
N CYS A 327 -3.73 8.28 -7.16
CA CYS A 327 -3.33 8.75 -5.84
C CYS A 327 -2.66 7.65 -4.99
N LEU A 328 -3.12 6.40 -5.08
CA LEU A 328 -2.55 5.29 -4.31
C LEU A 328 -1.17 4.86 -4.84
N HIS A 329 -0.97 4.88 -6.16
CA HIS A 329 0.34 4.63 -6.77
C HIS A 329 1.39 5.64 -6.28
N MET A 330 1.07 6.94 -6.32
CA MET A 330 1.99 7.98 -5.82
C MET A 330 2.39 7.80 -4.36
N ILE A 331 1.50 7.27 -3.52
CA ILE A 331 1.83 6.94 -2.13
C ILE A 331 2.79 5.75 -2.11
N SER A 332 2.53 4.69 -2.89
CA SER A 332 3.40 3.52 -3.05
C SER A 332 4.83 3.91 -3.44
N ASP A 333 4.99 4.58 -4.59
CA ASP A 333 6.28 5.02 -5.13
C ASP A 333 7.01 5.91 -4.14
N SER A 334 6.30 6.79 -3.44
CA SER A 334 6.93 7.67 -2.47
C SER A 334 7.67 6.92 -1.36
N TYR A 335 7.36 5.64 -1.10
CA TYR A 335 8.09 4.79 -0.14
C TYR A 335 9.11 3.85 -0.80
N ALA A 336 9.09 3.66 -2.13
CA ALA A 336 10.11 2.92 -2.85
C ALA A 336 11.44 3.69 -2.83
N LEU A 337 12.53 3.01 -2.47
CA LEU A 337 13.85 3.65 -2.31
C LEU A 337 14.52 4.03 -3.65
N GLY A 338 14.04 3.48 -4.77
CA GLY A 338 14.41 3.98 -6.10
C GLY A 338 13.87 5.39 -6.36
N HIS A 339 12.77 5.77 -5.72
CA HIS A 339 12.00 6.98 -6.00
C HIS A 339 12.25 8.11 -4.99
N THR A 340 12.28 7.80 -3.69
CA THR A 340 12.61 8.81 -2.66
C THR A 340 13.50 8.25 -1.55
N GLN A 341 14.40 9.10 -1.04
CA GLN A 341 15.10 8.84 0.20
C GLN A 341 14.25 9.32 1.37
N ARG A 342 13.92 8.43 2.31
CA ARG A 342 13.24 8.76 3.57
C ARG A 342 14.14 8.56 4.79
N ARG A 343 13.83 9.27 5.88
CA ARG A 343 14.49 9.09 7.18
C ARG A 343 14.04 7.76 7.82
N LEU A 344 14.97 6.84 7.98
CA LEU A 344 14.74 5.58 8.72
C LEU A 344 14.51 5.86 10.21
N ARG A 345 13.41 5.36 10.78
CA ARG A 345 13.04 5.55 12.19
C ARG A 345 13.57 4.43 13.10
N ASN A 346 13.83 3.24 12.55
CA ASN A 346 14.37 2.09 13.28
C ASN A 346 15.78 1.65 12.77
N PRO A 347 16.80 2.53 12.82
CA PRO A 347 18.16 2.22 12.33
C PRO A 347 18.87 1.11 13.12
N SER A 348 18.27 0.59 14.20
CA SER A 348 18.74 -0.59 14.93
C SER A 348 18.37 -1.92 14.28
N ASP A 349 17.34 -1.97 13.42
CA ASP A 349 16.90 -3.17 12.69
C ASP A 349 17.66 -3.37 11.36
N LEU A 350 18.31 -2.31 10.86
CA LEU A 350 19.21 -2.35 9.71
C LEU A 350 20.42 -3.26 10.01
N ILE A 351 20.59 -4.30 9.20
CA ILE A 351 21.73 -5.24 9.27
C ILE A 351 22.77 -4.92 8.17
N GLU A 352 23.83 -5.72 8.08
CA GLU A 352 24.81 -5.58 7.01
C GLU A 352 24.15 -5.77 5.63
N ARG A 353 24.66 -5.03 4.63
CA ARG A 353 24.27 -5.19 3.23
C ARG A 353 24.56 -6.62 2.76
N ASP A 354 23.79 -7.07 1.78
CA ASP A 354 23.98 -8.40 1.22
C ASP A 354 25.13 -8.49 0.20
N THR A 355 25.26 -9.67 -0.42
CA THR A 355 26.30 -9.96 -1.41
C THR A 355 26.14 -9.21 -2.74
N ALA A 356 24.94 -8.71 -3.06
CA ALA A 356 24.70 -7.80 -4.18
C ALA A 356 24.88 -6.32 -3.77
N GLY A 357 24.99 -6.06 -2.47
CA GLY A 357 25.19 -4.75 -1.90
C GLY A 357 23.89 -4.03 -1.59
N TYR A 358 22.74 -4.71 -1.46
CA TYR A 358 21.45 -4.09 -1.14
C TYR A 358 21.20 -3.98 0.37
N ILE A 359 20.27 -3.10 0.75
CA ILE A 359 19.84 -2.87 2.15
C ILE A 359 19.00 -4.06 2.64
N ARG A 360 19.27 -4.51 3.87
CA ARG A 360 18.46 -5.54 4.54
C ARG A 360 18.16 -5.20 5.99
N PHE A 361 17.05 -5.74 6.48
CA PHE A 361 16.59 -5.65 7.86
C PHE A 361 16.68 -7.01 8.56
N ARG A 362 16.57 -7.03 9.88
CA ARG A 362 16.49 -8.30 10.65
C ARG A 362 15.29 -9.14 10.18
N PRO A 363 15.38 -10.48 10.19
CA PRO A 363 14.22 -11.35 9.98
C PRO A 363 13.03 -10.92 10.85
N ASP A 364 11.82 -11.05 10.30
CA ASP A 364 10.55 -10.63 10.90
C ASP A 364 10.42 -9.12 11.21
N THR A 365 11.37 -8.29 10.78
CA THR A 365 11.32 -6.81 10.87
C THR A 365 11.30 -6.17 9.48
N TYR A 366 11.05 -4.87 9.41
CA TYR A 366 11.03 -4.07 8.19
C TYR A 366 11.58 -2.67 8.47
N GLY A 367 11.95 -1.92 7.42
CA GLY A 367 12.33 -0.51 7.58
C GLY A 367 11.10 0.38 7.79
N ASP A 368 11.03 1.09 8.90
CA ASP A 368 10.01 2.12 9.16
C ASP A 368 10.51 3.49 8.67
N TRP A 369 9.93 3.96 7.57
CA TRP A 369 10.37 5.14 6.83
C TRP A 369 9.48 6.35 7.14
N GLY A 370 10.13 7.45 7.51
CA GLY A 370 9.48 8.71 7.86
C GLY A 370 9.57 9.78 6.77
N SER A 371 9.96 10.98 7.19
CA SER A 371 10.05 12.19 6.37
C SER A 371 11.02 12.06 5.19
N ILE A 372 10.71 12.76 4.10
CA ILE A 372 11.46 12.71 2.84
C ILE A 372 12.72 13.57 2.95
N LEU A 373 13.88 12.93 2.80
CA LEU A 373 15.22 13.51 2.75
C LEU A 373 15.61 13.92 1.32
N CYS A 374 15.16 13.20 0.31
CA CYS A 374 15.41 13.50 -1.10
C CYS A 374 14.27 12.94 -1.98
N PHE A 375 13.83 13.70 -2.98
CA PHE A 375 13.09 13.15 -4.12
C PHE A 375 14.11 12.87 -5.21
N HIS A 376 14.32 11.61 -5.59
CA HIS A 376 15.35 11.27 -6.56
C HIS A 376 14.95 11.71 -7.97
N THR A 377 15.88 11.65 -8.93
CA THR A 377 15.62 11.81 -10.36
C THR A 377 15.98 10.52 -11.09
N TYR A 378 15.12 10.06 -11.99
CA TYR A 378 15.34 8.83 -12.76
C TYR A 378 16.54 8.96 -13.71
N ASN A 379 16.73 10.15 -14.28
CA ASN A 379 17.85 10.43 -15.18
C ASN A 379 19.20 10.24 -14.45
N ASP A 380 20.11 9.50 -15.09
CA ASP A 380 21.43 9.11 -14.57
C ASP A 380 21.43 8.23 -13.30
N GLN A 381 20.27 7.70 -12.89
CA GLN A 381 20.18 6.73 -11.78
C GLN A 381 20.66 5.34 -12.21
N ASP A 382 21.17 4.56 -11.26
CA ASP A 382 21.50 3.14 -11.48
C ASP A 382 20.20 2.34 -11.67
N GLY A 383 19.97 1.87 -12.91
CA GLY A 383 18.73 1.19 -13.30
C GLY A 383 18.54 -0.19 -12.65
N ASP A 384 19.62 -0.91 -12.32
CA ASP A 384 19.52 -2.20 -11.65
C ASP A 384 19.08 -1.97 -10.19
N ARG A 385 19.65 -0.94 -9.54
CA ARG A 385 19.30 -0.54 -8.17
C ARG A 385 17.92 0.09 -8.06
N HIS A 386 17.53 0.90 -9.04
CA HIS A 386 16.16 1.39 -9.17
C HIS A 386 15.18 0.22 -9.24
N SER A 387 15.38 -0.71 -10.19
CA SER A 387 14.46 -1.84 -10.37
C SER A 387 14.40 -2.79 -9.16
N HIS A 388 15.49 -2.94 -8.40
CA HIS A 388 15.49 -3.75 -7.18
C HIS A 388 14.62 -3.16 -6.05
N TYR A 389 14.51 -1.82 -5.96
CA TYR A 389 13.69 -1.15 -4.94
C TYR A 389 12.27 -0.77 -5.41
N ASP A 390 11.96 -1.09 -6.67
CA ASP A 390 10.68 -0.93 -7.35
C ASP A 390 9.93 -2.28 -7.46
N ASP A 391 10.68 -3.36 -7.68
CA ASP A 391 10.18 -4.73 -7.85
C ASP A 391 10.45 -5.61 -6.60
N LYS A 392 10.13 -6.90 -6.68
CA LYS A 392 10.50 -7.92 -5.70
C LYS A 392 11.51 -8.91 -6.29
N ASP A 393 12.65 -9.08 -5.63
CA ASP A 393 13.52 -10.24 -5.87
C ASP A 393 12.87 -11.52 -5.33
N GLY A 394 12.63 -12.53 -6.18
CA GLY A 394 12.18 -13.85 -5.73
C GLY A 394 11.38 -14.66 -6.76
N GLU A 395 10.73 -15.73 -6.29
CA GLU A 395 9.83 -16.59 -7.08
C GLU A 395 8.37 -16.56 -6.58
N GLN A 396 8.06 -15.79 -5.52
CA GLN A 396 6.74 -15.79 -4.88
C GLN A 396 6.26 -14.37 -4.58
N ASP A 397 5.10 -14.02 -5.14
CA ASP A 397 4.35 -12.79 -4.86
C ASP A 397 4.18 -12.55 -3.35
N PRO A 398 4.23 -11.30 -2.86
CA PRO A 398 3.78 -11.01 -1.50
C PRO A 398 2.28 -11.29 -1.39
N ALA A 399 1.84 -11.92 -0.30
CA ALA A 399 0.44 -12.26 -0.08
C ALA A 399 -0.30 -11.05 0.56
N PRO A 400 -1.21 -10.35 -0.14
CA PRO A 400 -1.77 -9.08 0.36
C PRO A 400 -2.53 -9.21 1.69
N ARG A 401 -3.06 -10.41 1.98
CA ARG A 401 -3.76 -10.77 3.23
C ARG A 401 -2.87 -10.82 4.48
N ASP A 402 -1.56 -10.89 4.27
CA ASP A 402 -0.55 -10.94 5.32
C ASP A 402 0.57 -9.94 4.99
N VAL A 403 0.45 -8.76 5.58
CA VAL A 403 1.41 -7.66 5.46
C VAL A 403 2.85 -8.05 5.85
N THR A 404 3.08 -9.14 6.60
CA THR A 404 4.45 -9.59 6.93
C THR A 404 5.20 -10.15 5.72
N THR A 405 4.49 -10.61 4.68
CA THR A 405 5.09 -11.08 3.42
C THR A 405 5.76 -9.98 2.59
N PHE A 406 5.59 -8.72 2.98
CA PHE A 406 6.24 -7.54 2.42
C PHE A 406 7.47 -7.08 3.23
N ASN A 407 7.81 -7.73 4.35
CA ASN A 407 8.87 -7.28 5.26
C ASN A 407 10.28 -7.27 4.61
N GLU A 408 10.51 -8.14 3.62
CA GLU A 408 11.77 -8.22 2.88
C GLU A 408 11.97 -7.06 1.89
N MET A 409 10.92 -6.29 1.61
CA MET A 409 10.90 -5.19 0.64
C MET A 409 11.02 -3.83 1.34
N ILE A 410 11.66 -2.87 0.66
CA ILE A 410 11.94 -1.54 1.25
C ILE A 410 10.83 -0.55 0.92
N GLY A 411 10.00 -0.22 1.92
CA GLY A 411 8.92 0.76 1.79
C GLY A 411 7.48 0.23 1.88
N PRO A 412 7.13 -0.94 1.31
CA PRO A 412 5.75 -1.43 1.22
C PRO A 412 4.96 -1.42 2.54
N ARG A 413 5.60 -1.70 3.68
CA ARG A 413 4.94 -1.67 4.99
C ARG A 413 4.39 -0.28 5.37
N ASN A 414 5.09 0.80 5.04
CA ASN A 414 4.59 2.16 5.24
C ASN A 414 3.65 2.59 4.09
N ALA A 415 3.90 2.15 2.86
CA ALA A 415 2.99 2.38 1.74
C ALA A 415 1.59 1.81 1.98
N ILE A 416 1.49 0.56 2.45
CA ILE A 416 0.22 -0.08 2.82
C ILE A 416 -0.53 0.78 3.84
N GLN A 417 0.14 1.24 4.91
CA GLN A 417 -0.47 2.11 5.93
C GLN A 417 -0.97 3.44 5.34
N GLY A 418 -0.16 4.11 4.51
CA GLY A 418 -0.53 5.37 3.87
C GLY A 418 -1.70 5.21 2.89
N CYS A 419 -1.68 4.15 2.08
CA CYS A 419 -2.78 3.81 1.18
C CYS A 419 -4.06 3.45 1.95
N THR A 420 -3.97 2.70 3.06
CA THR A 420 -5.13 2.36 3.92
C THR A 420 -5.81 3.63 4.43
N GLU A 421 -5.05 4.59 4.97
CA GLU A 421 -5.66 5.83 5.46
C GLU A 421 -6.17 6.72 4.33
N MET A 422 -5.51 6.75 3.17
CA MET A 422 -6.03 7.43 1.98
C MET A 422 -7.37 6.83 1.50
N ILE A 423 -7.51 5.49 1.52
CA ILE A 423 -8.76 4.78 1.24
C ILE A 423 -9.84 5.15 2.28
N ASN A 424 -9.50 5.15 3.56
CA ASN A 424 -10.38 5.57 4.66
C ASN A 424 -10.90 7.01 4.47
N LEU A 425 -10.02 7.94 4.09
CA LEU A 425 -10.38 9.34 3.81
C LEU A 425 -11.30 9.47 2.59
N PHE A 426 -11.06 8.68 1.53
CA PHE A 426 -11.87 8.63 0.30
C PHE A 426 -13.29 8.10 0.52
N ILE A 427 -13.45 7.03 1.32
CA ILE A 427 -14.76 6.47 1.68
C ILE A 427 -15.58 7.51 2.44
N LYS A 428 -14.94 8.19 3.40
CA LYS A 428 -15.53 9.27 4.20
C LYS A 428 -15.80 10.54 3.37
N LYS A 429 -15.42 10.56 2.08
CA LYS A 429 -15.47 11.72 1.16
C LYS A 429 -14.90 12.98 1.80
N THR A 430 -13.79 12.82 2.51
CA THR A 430 -13.19 13.87 3.34
C THR A 430 -12.85 15.08 2.47
N PRO A 431 -13.32 16.30 2.79
CA PRO A 431 -12.98 17.47 1.99
C PRO A 431 -11.47 17.71 1.99
N TRP A 432 -10.90 18.01 0.82
CA TRP A 432 -9.45 18.16 0.63
C TRP A 432 -8.79 19.06 1.69
N LYS A 433 -9.41 20.21 1.98
CA LYS A 433 -8.91 21.21 2.94
C LYS A 433 -9.13 20.85 4.42
N GLU A 434 -9.96 19.86 4.72
CA GLU A 434 -10.38 19.54 6.09
C GLU A 434 -9.61 18.35 6.69
N GLY A 435 -9.01 17.49 5.86
CA GLY A 435 -8.16 16.40 6.33
C GLY A 435 -7.11 15.93 5.33
N VAL A 436 -7.49 15.69 4.08
CA VAL A 436 -6.65 14.99 3.08
C VAL A 436 -5.35 15.73 2.78
N LYS A 437 -5.45 17.05 2.54
CA LYS A 437 -4.27 17.88 2.33
C LYS A 437 -3.30 17.80 3.51
N LYS A 438 -3.83 17.84 4.73
CA LYS A 438 -3.04 17.79 5.96
C LYS A 438 -2.32 16.45 6.11
N PHE A 439 -3.04 15.35 5.90
CA PHE A 439 -2.47 13.99 5.90
C PHE A 439 -1.32 13.87 4.87
N LEU A 440 -1.51 14.38 3.66
CA LEU A 440 -0.47 14.33 2.63
C LEU A 440 0.74 15.24 2.94
N GLU A 441 0.52 16.45 3.49
CA GLU A 441 1.60 17.39 3.86
C GLU A 441 2.36 17.02 5.15
N GLU A 442 1.68 16.47 6.16
CA GLU A 442 2.25 16.24 7.49
C GLU A 442 2.66 14.77 7.75
N GLU A 443 2.15 13.80 6.99
CA GLU A 443 2.39 12.37 7.23
C GLU A 443 3.03 11.65 6.03
N ILE A 444 2.48 11.79 4.82
CA ILE A 444 2.97 11.06 3.63
C ILE A 444 4.16 11.75 2.96
N PHE A 445 4.00 12.99 2.48
CA PHE A 445 5.02 13.71 1.71
C PHE A 445 5.82 14.71 2.58
N VAL A 446 5.70 14.59 3.90
CA VAL A 446 6.34 15.48 4.87
C VAL A 446 7.85 15.60 4.63
N LEU A 447 8.28 16.82 4.31
CA LEU A 447 9.69 17.11 4.06
C LEU A 447 10.48 17.11 5.35
N ASP A 448 11.66 16.50 5.30
CA ASP A 448 12.58 16.46 6.41
C ASP A 448 13.21 17.84 6.69
N ARG A 449 13.63 18.08 7.93
CA ARG A 449 14.40 19.29 8.30
C ARG A 449 15.74 19.35 7.57
N ASP A 450 16.31 18.19 7.25
CA ASP A 450 17.61 17.99 6.60
C ASP A 450 17.43 17.65 5.09
N VAL A 451 16.25 17.96 4.51
CA VAL A 451 15.90 17.67 3.11
C VAL A 451 16.85 18.33 2.11
N LYS A 452 17.23 17.57 1.08
CA LYS A 452 18.20 17.94 0.05
C LYS A 452 17.52 18.23 -1.30
N PRO A 453 18.21 18.96 -2.19
CA PRO A 453 17.86 18.98 -3.62
C PRO A 453 17.94 17.59 -4.25
N SER A 454 17.16 17.34 -5.29
CA SER A 454 17.08 16.06 -5.99
C SER A 454 18.43 15.55 -6.50
N ASP A 455 18.65 14.25 -6.38
CA ASP A 455 19.82 13.52 -6.87
C ASP A 455 19.43 12.21 -7.57
N HIS A 456 20.39 11.55 -8.23
CA HIS A 456 20.20 10.27 -8.93
C HIS A 456 20.66 9.05 -8.09
N PHE A 457 20.85 9.22 -6.78
CA PHE A 457 21.25 8.08 -5.94
C PHE A 457 20.02 7.21 -5.60
N THR A 458 20.28 6.03 -5.06
CA THR A 458 19.29 5.15 -4.46
C THR A 458 19.71 4.92 -3.00
N ASP A 459 20.11 3.70 -2.66
CA ASP A 459 20.53 3.31 -1.32
C ASP A 459 21.95 3.78 -0.93
N GLU A 460 22.77 4.28 -1.88
CA GLU A 460 24.13 4.77 -1.60
C GLU A 460 24.08 5.89 -0.55
N SER A 461 23.08 6.76 -0.72
CA SER A 461 22.80 7.92 0.11
C SER A 461 22.31 7.55 1.52
N VAL A 462 21.58 6.44 1.66
CA VAL A 462 20.95 5.99 2.92
C VAL A 462 22.01 5.55 3.92
N VAL A 463 22.97 4.74 3.47
CA VAL A 463 24.03 4.23 4.34
C VAL A 463 24.93 5.38 4.82
N SER A 464 25.34 6.29 3.94
CA SER A 464 26.10 7.48 4.35
C SER A 464 25.36 8.32 5.40
N TYR A 465 24.03 8.40 5.29
CA TYR A 465 23.20 9.12 6.25
C TYR A 465 23.09 8.41 7.61
N VAL A 466 22.77 7.11 7.62
CA VAL A 466 22.56 6.33 8.86
C VAL A 466 23.85 6.21 9.68
N TYR A 467 25.01 6.00 9.04
CA TYR A 467 26.28 5.96 9.77
C TYR A 467 26.66 7.33 10.35
N ALA A 468 26.44 8.43 9.62
CA ALA A 468 26.67 9.77 10.16
C ALA A 468 25.80 10.04 11.42
N GLN A 469 24.55 9.59 11.44
CA GLN A 469 23.69 9.71 12.63
C GLN A 469 24.16 8.82 13.80
N ARG A 470 24.65 7.60 13.53
CA ARG A 470 25.25 6.74 14.58
C ARG A 470 26.48 7.40 15.19
N ASP A 471 27.33 8.03 14.39
CA ASP A 471 28.49 8.77 14.87
C ASP A 471 28.09 9.99 15.72
N GLU A 472 27.08 10.77 15.31
CA GLU A 472 26.52 11.87 16.12
C GLU A 472 25.95 11.38 17.47
N GLU A 473 25.24 10.24 17.48
CA GLU A 473 24.67 9.68 18.71
C GLU A 473 25.75 9.14 19.66
N VAL A 474 26.81 8.50 19.12
CA VAL A 474 27.99 8.07 19.87
C VAL A 474 28.76 9.28 20.41
N GLU A 475 28.95 10.35 19.64
CA GLU A 475 29.56 11.59 20.13
C GLU A 475 28.71 12.27 21.21
N TYR A 476 27.38 12.24 21.08
CA TYR A 476 26.46 12.77 22.08
C TYR A 476 26.52 11.97 23.38
N GLN A 477 26.46 10.63 23.34
CA GLN A 477 26.58 9.79 24.54
C GLN A 477 27.96 9.97 25.19
N ALA A 478 29.05 9.90 24.43
CA ALA A 478 30.39 10.16 24.95
C ALA A 478 30.54 11.60 25.50
N GLY A 479 29.83 12.58 24.93
CA GLY A 479 29.74 13.94 25.43
C GLY A 479 28.99 14.05 26.76
N LEU A 480 27.88 13.31 26.90
CA LEU A 480 27.09 13.21 28.12
C LEU A 480 27.87 12.51 29.24
N GLU A 481 28.53 11.40 28.95
CA GLU A 481 29.41 10.67 29.88
C GLU A 481 30.57 11.55 30.36
N ARG A 482 31.28 12.23 29.45
CA ARG A 482 32.33 13.20 29.82
C ARG A 482 31.78 14.29 30.74
N LYS A 483 30.56 14.77 30.50
CA LYS A 483 29.91 15.80 31.32
C LYS A 483 29.50 15.28 32.69
N LEU A 484 28.97 14.07 32.79
CA LEU A 484 28.65 13.40 34.06
C LEU A 484 29.92 13.16 34.89
N ALA A 485 30.97 12.60 34.29
CA ALA A 485 32.27 12.42 34.96
C ALA A 485 32.85 13.76 35.46
N SER A 486 32.73 14.84 34.67
CA SER A 486 33.18 16.18 35.08
C SER A 486 32.39 16.76 36.27
N LEU A 487 31.12 16.36 36.42
CA LEU A 487 30.27 16.77 37.54
C LEU A 487 30.63 15.98 38.80
N GLU A 488 30.87 14.67 38.68
CA GLU A 488 31.34 13.82 39.79
C GLU A 488 32.73 14.26 40.29
N GLU A 489 33.68 14.55 39.40
CA GLU A 489 34.98 15.15 39.76
C GLU A 489 34.82 16.55 40.38
N GLY A 490 33.86 17.34 39.89
CA GLY A 490 33.49 18.65 40.45
C GLY A 490 32.97 18.55 41.89
N GLU A 491 32.07 17.60 42.15
CA GLU A 491 31.56 17.31 43.50
C GLU A 491 32.67 16.82 44.43
N LEU A 492 33.49 15.85 43.99
CA LEU A 492 34.65 15.38 44.77
C LEU A 492 35.63 16.51 45.11
N THR A 493 35.80 17.49 44.22
CA THR A 493 36.66 18.67 44.42
C THR A 493 36.02 19.71 45.34
N MET A 494 34.69 19.89 45.30
CA MET A 494 33.93 20.72 46.25
C MET A 494 33.93 20.10 47.66
N GLN A 495 33.75 18.79 47.77
CA GLN A 495 33.65 18.05 49.02
C GLN A 495 34.99 18.09 49.78
N LYS A 496 36.11 17.85 49.09
CA LYS A 496 37.48 18.05 49.64
C LYS A 496 37.78 19.48 50.11
N LYS A 497 37.06 20.50 49.61
CA LYS A 497 37.19 21.89 50.08
C LYS A 497 36.31 22.22 51.30
N CYS A 498 35.26 21.44 51.58
CA CYS A 498 34.30 21.73 52.64
C CYS A 498 34.59 21.04 53.99
N ASP A 499 35.35 19.94 54.00
CA ASP A 499 35.67 19.19 55.22
C ASP A 499 36.47 19.99 56.28
N GLY A 500 37.08 21.12 55.91
CA GLY A 500 37.74 22.03 56.84
C GLY A 500 36.83 23.01 57.60
N LYS A 501 35.55 23.18 57.22
CA LYS A 501 34.66 24.22 57.79
C LYS A 501 33.23 23.79 58.12
N SER A 502 32.77 22.63 57.65
CA SER A 502 31.36 22.22 57.72
C SER A 502 30.77 22.11 59.15
N ARG A 503 31.56 21.68 60.15
CA ARG A 503 31.06 21.38 61.51
C ARG A 503 30.52 22.58 62.31
N VAL A 504 30.88 23.82 61.98
CA VAL A 504 30.42 25.01 62.74
C VAL A 504 29.09 25.55 62.20
N VAL A 505 28.87 25.47 60.88
CA VAL A 505 27.70 26.09 60.23
C VAL A 505 26.41 25.31 60.51
N SER A 506 26.47 23.97 60.52
CA SER A 506 25.28 23.12 60.72
C SER A 506 24.68 23.27 62.13
N VAL A 507 25.52 23.46 63.16
CA VAL A 507 25.07 23.70 64.54
C VAL A 507 24.37 25.06 64.69
N LEU A 508 24.94 26.11 64.09
CA LEU A 508 24.34 27.46 64.10
C LEU A 508 23.00 27.50 63.35
N ALA A 509 22.88 26.81 62.20
CA ALA A 509 21.64 26.73 61.45
C ALA A 509 20.51 26.05 62.24
N MET A 510 20.80 24.94 62.93
CA MET A 510 19.80 24.28 63.79
C MET A 510 19.40 25.13 65.00
N ILE A 511 20.33 25.86 65.63
CA ILE A 511 20.01 26.77 66.74
C ILE A 511 19.06 27.89 66.27
N CYS A 512 19.32 28.51 65.11
CA CYS A 512 18.45 29.55 64.56
C CYS A 512 17.04 29.05 64.23
N LEU A 513 16.90 27.83 63.68
CA LEU A 513 15.61 27.21 63.43
C LEU A 513 14.85 26.91 64.74
N PHE A 514 15.53 26.42 65.77
CA PHE A 514 14.92 26.12 67.07
C PHE A 514 14.42 27.39 67.78
N ILE A 515 15.22 28.47 67.75
CA ILE A 515 14.84 29.77 68.29
C ILE A 515 13.62 30.34 67.54
N SER A 516 13.59 30.22 66.21
CA SER A 516 12.48 30.69 65.38
C SER A 516 11.17 29.97 65.72
N ALA A 517 11.21 28.66 65.92
CA ALA A 517 10.04 27.86 66.31
C ALA A 517 9.49 28.26 67.69
N ILE A 518 10.36 28.54 68.67
CA ILE A 518 9.99 29.00 70.01
C ILE A 518 9.31 30.38 69.96
N PHE A 519 9.86 31.33 69.19
CA PHE A 519 9.22 32.65 69.04
C PHE A 519 7.84 32.56 68.38
N PHE A 520 7.66 31.68 67.40
CA PHE A 520 6.37 31.47 66.75
C PHE A 520 5.31 30.86 67.69
N THR A 521 5.70 29.93 68.57
CA THR A 521 4.80 29.37 69.59
C THR A 521 4.41 30.40 70.66
N PHE A 522 5.36 31.20 71.16
CA PHE A 522 5.05 32.27 72.11
C PHE A 522 4.15 33.36 71.51
N PHE A 523 4.33 33.71 70.22
CA PHE A 523 3.50 34.71 69.55
C PHE A 523 2.06 34.24 69.34
N THR A 524 1.87 32.99 68.91
CA THR A 524 0.55 32.39 68.69
C THR A 524 -0.23 32.17 69.99
N MET A 525 0.43 31.78 71.09
CA MET A 525 -0.20 31.68 72.41
C MET A 525 -0.60 33.04 72.99
N ARG A 526 0.12 34.13 72.67
CA ARG A 526 -0.24 35.48 73.14
C ARG A 526 -1.47 36.08 72.43
N ILE A 527 -1.75 35.63 71.21
CA ILE A 527 -2.92 36.08 70.43
C ILE A 527 -4.21 35.36 70.88
N HIS A 528 -4.13 34.10 71.31
CA HIS A 528 -5.30 33.38 71.86
C HIS A 528 -5.65 33.78 73.30
N GLY A 529 -4.73 34.37 74.07
CA GLY A 529 -4.98 34.86 75.43
C GLY A 529 -5.63 36.24 75.53
N LEU A 530 -6.11 36.81 74.41
CA LEU A 530 -6.78 38.12 74.34
C LEU A 530 -8.21 38.04 73.76
N MET A 531 -8.72 36.81 73.57
CA MET A 531 -10.11 36.51 73.23
C MET A 531 -10.60 35.29 74.02
N TYR A 532 -10.52 35.35 75.35
CA TYR A 532 -11.50 34.84 76.36
C TYR A 532 -10.92 34.97 77.78
#